data_AF-A0A151HE15-F1
#
_entry.id   AF-A0A151HE15-F1
#
_cell.length_a   1.000
_cell.length_b   1.000
_cell.length_c   1.000
_cell.angle_alpha   90.00
_cell.angle_beta   90.00
_cell.angle_gamma   90.00
#
_symmetry.space_group_name_H-M   'P 1'
#
loop_
_entity.id
_entity.type
_entity.pdbx_description
1 polymer ?
#
loop_
_entity_poly.entity_id
_entity_poly.type
_entity_poly.pdbx_seq_one_letter_code
_entity_poly.pdbx_strand_id
1 'polypeptide(L)' 'MPLIYALAARGSVVLAEHSDMEGNFPTVTRLLLCKLPTGQKEKMSYVYDR' A
#
# COMPACT_ATOMS: atom_id res chain seq x y z
N MET A 1 9.97 5.37 14.20
CA MET A 1 9.04 4.33 13.71
C MET A 1 9.59 3.81 12.39
N PRO A 2 9.94 2.52 12.28
CA PRO A 2 10.52 1.98 11.05
C PRO A 2 9.46 1.86 9.95
N LEU A 3 9.86 2.08 8.70
CA LEU A 3 9.09 1.67 7.53
C LEU A 3 9.21 0.14 7.43
N ILE A 4 8.08 -0.56 7.44
CA ILE A 4 8.05 -2.04 7.46
C ILE A 4 7.77 -2.64 6.08
N TYR A 5 7.17 -1.85 5.19
CA TYR A 5 6.80 -2.25 3.84
C TYR A 5 6.62 -1.01 2.97
N ALA A 6 7.11 -1.07 1.73
CA ALA A 6 6.95 -0.02 0.73
C ALA A 6 6.65 -0.63 -0.65
N LEU A 7 5.84 0.05 -1.45
CA LEU A 7 5.50 -0.38 -2.80
C LEU A 7 5.37 0.81 -3.75
N ALA A 8 5.63 0.57 -5.04
CA ALA A 8 5.26 1.44 -6.15
C ALA A 8 4.22 0.73 -7.03
N ALA A 9 3.10 1.38 -7.32
CA ALA A 9 1.99 0.81 -8.10
C ALA A 9 1.39 1.82 -9.09
N ARG A 10 0.76 1.29 -10.14
CA ARG A 10 -0.11 2.03 -11.05
C ARG A 10 -1.51 1.43 -10.95
N GLY A 11 -2.41 2.14 -10.27
CA GLY A 11 -3.73 1.60 -9.94
C GLY A 11 -3.60 0.37 -9.03
N SER A 12 -4.20 -0.75 -9.40
CA SER A 12 -4.09 -2.02 -8.69
C SER A 12 -2.85 -2.85 -9.05
N VAL A 13 -2.05 -2.42 -10.03
CA VAL A 13 -0.88 -3.16 -10.52
C VAL A 13 0.37 -2.68 -9.79
N VAL A 14 1.00 -3.59 -9.04
CA VAL A 14 2.27 -3.32 -8.36
C VAL A 14 3.44 -3.53 -9.32
N LEU A 15 4.34 -2.55 -9.32
CA LEU A 15 5.55 -2.51 -10.15
C LEU A 15 6.78 -2.95 -9.36
N ALA A 16 6.86 -2.57 -8.09
CA ALA A 16 7.91 -2.96 -7.17
C ALA A 16 7.38 -2.93 -5.73
N GLU A 17 7.81 -3.87 -4.90
CA GLU A 17 7.52 -3.90 -3.47
C GLU A 17 8.70 -4.46 -2.68
N HIS A 18 8.87 -3.99 -1.44
CA HIS A 18 9.92 -4.44 -0.53
C HIS A 18 9.38 -4.51 0.91
N SER A 19 9.83 -5.52 1.65
CA SER A 19 9.57 -5.66 3.08
C SER A 19 10.82 -6.16 3.79
N ASP A 20 11.09 -5.61 4.97
CA ASP A 20 12.18 -6.07 5.83
C ASP A 20 11.75 -7.23 6.76
N MET A 21 10.48 -7.60 6.76
CA MET A 21 9.91 -8.62 7.65
C MET A 21 8.89 -9.50 6.91
N GLU A 22 8.67 -10.70 7.42
CA GLU A 22 7.58 -11.56 6.95
C GLU A 22 6.22 -11.04 7.45
N GLY A 23 5.19 -11.15 6.61
CA GLY A 23 3.84 -10.70 6.93
C GLY A 23 2.90 -10.75 5.74
N ASN A 24 1.64 -10.39 5.97
CA ASN A 24 0.61 -10.34 4.93
C ASN A 24 0.52 -8.98 4.22
N PHE A 25 1.62 -8.21 4.20
CA PHE A 25 1.66 -6.87 3.63
C PHE A 25 1.13 -6.79 2.20
N PRO A 26 1.52 -7.70 1.26
CA PRO A 26 1.00 -7.65 -0.09
C PRO A 26 -0.52 -7.78 -0.15
N THR A 27 -1.13 -8.63 0.68
CA THR A 27 -2.58 -8.82 0.71
C THR A 27 -3.31 -7.55 1.17
N VAL A 28 -2.83 -6.95 2.27
CA VAL A 28 -3.44 -5.73 2.83
C VAL A 28 -3.29 -4.55 1.87
N THR A 29 -2.13 -4.41 1.23
CA THR A 29 -1.87 -3.28 0.34
C THR A 29 -2.63 -3.38 -0.98
N ARG A 30 -2.87 -4.59 -1.51
CA ARG A 30 -3.77 -4.78 -2.68
C ARG A 30 -5.20 -4.30 -2.38
N LEU A 31 -5.72 -4.59 -1.19
CA LEU A 31 -7.03 -4.08 -0.76
C LEU A 31 -7.05 -2.55 -0.65
N LEU A 32 -5.95 -1.95 -0.15
CA LEU A 32 -5.78 -0.50 -0.06
C LEU A 32 -5.70 0.15 -1.45
N LEU A 33 -4.96 -0.42 -2.39
CA LEU A 33 -4.86 0.08 -3.77
C LEU A 33 -6.23 0.14 -4.46
N CYS A 34 -7.13 -0.82 -4.18
CA CYS A 34 -8.50 -0.80 -4.70
C CYS A 34 -9.38 0.32 -4.11
N LYS A 35 -9.01 0.89 -2.96
CA LYS A 35 -9.72 2.00 -2.31
C LYS A 35 -9.20 3.38 -2.72
N LEU A 36 -8.03 3.46 -3.34
CA LEU A 36 -7.43 4.74 -3.73
C LEU A 36 -8.22 5.38 -4.89
N PRO A 37 -8.51 6.68 -4.84
CA PRO A 37 -9.16 7.38 -5.95
C PRO A 37 -8.23 7.46 -7.16
N THR A 38 -8.66 6.94 -8.31
CA THR A 38 -7.82 6.77 -9.52
C THR A 38 -7.64 8.02 -10.38
N GLY A 39 -8.05 9.20 -9.91
CA GLY A 39 -8.00 10.45 -10.69
C GLY A 39 -7.47 11.67 -9.93
N GLN A 40 -7.10 11.52 -8.66
CA GLN A 40 -6.69 12.63 -7.80
C GLN A 40 -5.21 12.51 -7.44
N LYS A 41 -4.45 13.60 -7.58
CA LYS A 41 -3.04 13.69 -7.18
C LYS A 41 -2.94 14.11 -5.71
N GLU A 42 -3.58 13.35 -4.84
CA GLU A 42 -3.64 13.64 -3.41
C GLU A 42 -2.82 12.64 -2.60
N LYS A 43 -2.38 13.07 -1.41
CA LYS A 43 -1.69 12.23 -0.44
C LYS A 43 -2.65 11.91 0.70
N MET A 44 -2.71 10.65 1.10
CA MET A 44 -3.64 10.19 2.13
C MET A 44 -2.92 9.28 3.12
N SER A 45 -3.37 9.33 4.37
CA SER A 45 -2.94 8.42 5.44
C SER A 45 -4.16 7.63 5.89
N TYR A 46 -4.03 6.30 5.92
CA TYR A 46 -5.08 5.40 6.40
C TYR A 46 -4.64 4.78 7.71
N VAL A 47 -5.53 4.80 8.71
CA VAL A 47 -5.37 4.05 9.95
C VAL A 47 -6.20 2.78 9.83
N TYR A 48 -5.56 1.63 9.96
CA TYR A 48 -6.24 0.35 10.07
C TYR A 48 -6.28 0.01 11.56
N ASP A 49 -7.38 0.37 12.22
CA ASP A 49 -7.62 0.03 13.62
C ASP A 49 -8.07 -1.44 13.75
N ARG A 50 -7.77 -2.03 14.90
CA ARG A 50 -7.98 -3.45 15.18
C ARG A 50 -9.44 -3.81 15.42
#